data_AF-A0ABD2DQY4-F1
#
_entry.id   AF-A0ABD2DQY4-F1
#
_cell.length_a   1.000
_cell.length_b   1.000
_cell.length_c   1.000
_cell.angle_alpha   90.00
_cell.angle_beta   90.00
_cell.angle_gamma   90.00
#
_symmetry.space_group_name_H-M   'P 1'
#
loop_
_entity.id
_entity.type
_entity.pdbx_description
1 polymer ?
#
loop_
_entity_poly.entity_id
_entity_poly.type
_entity_poly.pdbx_seq_one_letter_code
_entity_poly.pdbx_strand_id
1 'polypeptide(L)'
;LKRSHLKVRFCTNDSQKSRGELVGLLRRLGFDISEEEVTSPAPATCQILKERGLRPHLLIHEGVRSEFEEIDTSNPNCVVIADAGEGFSYQNMNKAFQVLMELENPVLISLGKGPTDEHHPEVKADGYVDNLAEAVALLLQHADK
;
A
#
# COMPACT_ATOMS: atom_id res chain seq x y z
N LEU A 1 -0.77 2.06 27.89
CA LEU A 1 0.07 1.58 26.77
C LEU A 1 1.23 2.53 26.50
N LYS A 2 1.03 3.77 26.03
CA LYS A 2 2.15 4.73 25.81
C LYS A 2 2.98 5.09 27.06
N ARG A 3 2.39 5.00 28.27
CA ARG A 3 3.09 5.19 29.55
C ARG A 3 3.88 3.95 30.03
N SER A 4 3.85 2.85 29.28
CA SER A 4 4.62 1.65 29.60
C SER A 4 6.00 1.70 28.92
N HIS A 5 6.88 0.76 29.24
CA HIS A 5 8.19 0.62 28.58
C HIS A 5 8.12 -0.04 27.19
N LEU A 6 6.92 -0.21 26.63
CA LEU A 6 6.71 -0.82 25.31
C LEU A 6 6.69 0.24 24.21
N LYS A 7 7.36 -0.03 23.09
CA LYS A 7 7.23 0.75 21.86
C LYS A 7 5.87 0.44 21.24
N VAL A 8 4.98 1.44 21.19
CA VAL A 8 3.64 1.31 20.63
C VAL A 8 3.65 1.76 19.16
N ARG A 9 3.03 0.97 18.28
CA ARG A 9 2.79 1.31 16.87
C ARG A 9 1.30 1.10 16.54
N PHE A 10 0.77 1.93 15.67
CA PHE A 10 -0.59 1.86 15.16
C PHE A 10 -0.53 1.29 13.75
N CYS A 11 -1.32 0.26 13.48
CA CYS A 11 -1.31 -0.41 12.19
C CYS A 11 -2.70 -0.30 11.57
N THR A 12 -2.75 0.04 10.29
CA THR A 12 -3.99 0.17 9.52
C THR A 12 -3.84 -0.52 8.17
N ASN A 13 -4.95 -1.00 7.62
CA ASN A 13 -5.07 -1.47 6.24
C ASN A 13 -5.81 -0.48 5.34
N ASP A 14 -6.03 0.76 5.82
CA ASP A 14 -6.67 1.81 5.01
C ASP A 14 -5.83 2.07 3.76
N SER A 15 -6.47 1.95 2.60
CA SER A 15 -5.86 2.13 1.28
C SER A 15 -6.45 3.33 0.54
N GLN A 16 -7.32 4.11 1.20
CA GLN A 16 -7.95 5.31 0.64
C GLN A 16 -7.45 6.61 1.27
N LYS A 17 -6.94 6.56 2.51
CA LYS A 17 -6.42 7.73 3.25
C LYS A 17 -4.92 7.63 3.47
N SER A 18 -4.26 8.77 3.40
CA SER A 18 -2.86 8.91 3.83
C SER A 18 -2.70 8.75 5.35
N ARG A 19 -1.47 8.51 5.81
CA ARG A 19 -1.10 8.54 7.23
C ARG A 19 -1.40 9.89 7.86
N GLY A 20 -1.08 10.98 7.16
CA GLY A 20 -1.33 12.34 7.64
C GLY A 20 -2.81 12.60 7.92
N GLU A 21 -3.71 12.16 7.03
CA GLU A 21 -5.16 12.26 7.25
C GLU A 21 -5.64 11.44 8.45
N LEU A 22 -5.17 10.19 8.57
CA LEU A 22 -5.51 9.33 9.71
C LEU A 22 -5.02 9.92 11.04
N VAL A 23 -3.76 10.37 11.09
CA VAL A 23 -3.17 11.02 12.27
C VAL A 23 -3.92 12.29 12.61
N GLY A 24 -4.24 13.13 11.62
CA GLY A 24 -5.03 14.34 11.81
C GLY A 24 -6.41 14.05 12.40
N LEU A 25 -7.09 13.00 11.93
CA LEU A 25 -8.37 12.55 12.48
C LEU A 25 -8.24 12.10 13.93
N LEU A 26 -7.28 11.22 14.23
CA LEU A 26 -7.08 10.69 15.58
C LEU A 26 -6.68 11.79 16.57
N ARG A 27 -5.83 12.75 16.15
CA ARG A 27 -5.49 13.92 16.98
C ARG A 27 -6.72 14.76 17.32
N ARG A 28 -7.64 14.99 16.36
CA ARG A 28 -8.91 15.70 16.63
C ARG A 28 -9.80 14.96 17.64
N LEU A 29 -9.68 13.64 17.72
CA LEU A 29 -10.37 12.80 18.70
C LEU A 29 -9.66 12.74 20.06
N GLY A 30 -8.55 13.46 20.24
CA GLY A 30 -7.80 13.54 21.50
C GLY A 30 -6.72 12.47 21.66
N PHE A 31 -6.37 11.73 20.60
CA PHE A 31 -5.25 10.79 20.64
C PHE A 31 -3.92 11.53 20.44
N ASP A 32 -2.97 11.26 21.34
CA ASP A 32 -1.57 11.58 21.14
C ASP A 32 -0.95 10.53 20.21
N ILE A 33 -0.75 10.87 18.94
CA ILE A 33 -0.21 9.99 17.89
C ILE A 33 0.58 10.81 16.85
N SER A 34 1.61 10.23 16.25
CA SER A 34 2.34 10.80 15.12
C SER A 34 2.40 9.87 13.90
N GLU A 35 2.77 10.40 12.73
CA GLU A 35 2.82 9.62 11.48
C GLU A 35 3.88 8.52 11.50
N GLU A 36 4.97 8.73 12.25
CA GLU A 36 6.05 7.77 12.45
C GLU A 36 5.62 6.57 13.31
N GLU A 37 4.53 6.74 14.08
CA GLU A 37 3.93 5.67 14.86
C GLU A 37 2.91 4.86 14.03
N VAL A 38 2.56 5.31 12.82
CA VAL A 38 1.57 4.66 11.96
C VAL A 38 2.24 3.85 10.86
N THR A 39 1.86 2.57 10.81
CA THR A 39 2.17 1.65 9.72
C THR A 39 0.92 1.46 8.86
N SER A 40 1.04 1.70 7.55
CA SER A 40 -0.04 1.57 6.56
C SER A 40 0.47 0.97 5.23
N PRO A 41 -0.41 0.47 4.34
CA PRO A 41 0.00 -0.25 3.13
C PRO A 41 0.70 0.62 2.08
N ALA A 42 0.33 1.89 1.94
CA ALA A 42 0.90 2.77 0.91
C ALA A 42 2.40 3.08 1.14
N PRO A 43 2.85 3.56 2.32
CA PRO A 43 4.27 3.73 2.62
C PRO A 43 5.08 2.44 2.51
N ALA A 44 4.50 1.31 2.95
CA ALA A 44 5.11 -0.01 2.81
C ALA A 44 5.34 -0.37 1.33
N THR A 45 4.35 -0.09 0.48
CA THR A 45 4.45 -0.28 -0.97
C THR A 45 5.50 0.64 -1.59
N CYS A 46 5.53 1.91 -1.21
CA CYS A 46 6.56 2.86 -1.65
C CYS A 46 7.98 2.39 -1.35
N GLN A 47 8.20 1.77 -0.18
CA GLN A 47 9.48 1.18 0.16
C GLN A 47 9.84 0.01 -0.78
N ILE A 48 8.92 -0.92 -1.03
CA ILE A 48 9.13 -2.04 -1.96
C ILE A 48 9.44 -1.54 -3.38
N LEU A 49 8.74 -0.50 -3.83
CA LEU A 49 8.97 0.10 -5.15
C LEU A 49 10.37 0.68 -5.26
N LYS A 50 10.81 1.45 -4.25
CA LYS A 50 12.17 2.03 -4.19
C LYS A 50 13.25 0.94 -4.14
N GLU A 51 13.10 -0.07 -3.28
CA GLU A 51 14.06 -1.16 -3.12
C GLU A 51 14.22 -2.02 -4.38
N ARG A 52 13.13 -2.22 -5.14
CA ARG A 52 13.14 -3.02 -6.37
C ARG A 52 13.35 -2.20 -7.64
N GLY A 53 13.51 -0.88 -7.54
CA GLY A 53 13.64 0.01 -8.70
C GLY A 53 12.41 0.00 -9.62
N LEU A 54 11.22 -0.17 -9.04
CA LEU A 54 9.95 -0.26 -9.75
C LEU A 54 9.32 1.13 -9.93
N ARG A 55 8.73 1.35 -11.10
CA ARG A 55 7.97 2.54 -11.48
C ARG A 55 6.53 2.12 -11.77
N PRO A 56 5.56 2.47 -10.92
CA PRO A 56 4.22 1.93 -11.05
C PRO A 56 3.32 2.75 -11.95
N HIS A 57 2.42 2.06 -12.66
CA HIS A 57 1.13 2.63 -13.00
C HIS A 57 0.22 2.55 -11.77
N LEU A 58 -0.24 3.69 -11.27
CA LEU A 58 -1.04 3.78 -10.05
C LEU A 58 -2.54 3.75 -10.36
N LEU A 59 -3.24 2.73 -9.86
CA LEU A 59 -4.70 2.65 -9.79
C LEU A 59 -5.13 2.64 -8.32
N ILE A 60 -5.15 3.83 -7.72
CA ILE A 60 -5.34 4.06 -6.27
C ILE A 60 -6.31 5.22 -6.02
N HIS A 61 -6.83 5.34 -4.80
CA HIS A 61 -7.67 6.48 -4.40
C HIS A 61 -6.88 7.80 -4.37
N GLU A 62 -7.55 8.91 -4.62
CA GLU A 62 -6.92 10.24 -4.59
C GLU A 62 -6.34 10.58 -3.20
N GLY A 63 -7.04 10.20 -2.14
CA GLY A 63 -6.63 10.47 -0.75
C GLY A 63 -5.32 9.78 -0.32
N VAL A 64 -4.84 8.78 -1.07
CA VAL A 64 -3.56 8.13 -0.78
C VAL A 64 -2.46 8.51 -1.79
N ARG A 65 -2.77 9.31 -2.83
CA ARG A 65 -1.78 9.70 -3.85
C ARG A 65 -0.57 10.43 -3.27
N SER A 66 -0.77 11.25 -2.24
CA SER A 66 0.31 12.02 -1.61
C SER A 66 1.42 11.13 -1.05
N GLU A 67 1.11 9.89 -0.65
CA GLU A 67 2.12 8.92 -0.17
C GLU A 67 3.05 8.43 -1.29
N PHE A 68 2.65 8.61 -2.57
CA PHE A 68 3.38 8.18 -3.76
C PHE A 68 4.08 9.33 -4.51
N GLU A 69 4.05 10.57 -4.01
CA GLU A 69 4.61 11.74 -4.71
C GLU A 69 6.09 11.61 -5.07
N GLU A 70 6.87 10.92 -4.24
CA GLU A 70 8.30 10.68 -4.47
C GLU A 70 8.60 9.47 -5.37
N ILE A 71 7.58 8.75 -5.82
CA ILE A 71 7.74 7.56 -6.65
C ILE A 71 7.73 7.97 -8.11
N ASP A 72 8.77 7.59 -8.85
CA ASP A 72 8.79 7.76 -10.31
C ASP A 72 7.72 6.86 -10.95
N THR A 73 6.79 7.48 -11.68
CA THR A 73 5.69 6.81 -12.40
C THR A 73 5.87 6.84 -13.91
N SER A 74 7.01 7.37 -14.40
CA SER A 74 7.32 7.40 -15.82
C SER A 74 7.67 6.02 -16.36
N ASN A 75 7.29 5.73 -17.61
CA ASN A 75 7.55 4.44 -18.28
C ASN A 75 7.33 3.22 -17.35
N PRO A 76 6.07 2.96 -16.95
CA PRO A 76 5.77 2.05 -15.86
C PRO A 76 6.22 0.62 -16.16
N ASN A 77 6.78 -0.05 -15.15
CA ASN A 77 7.22 -1.44 -15.21
C ASN A 77 6.53 -2.34 -14.18
N CYS A 78 5.50 -1.82 -13.51
CA CYS A 78 4.60 -2.58 -12.64
C CYS A 78 3.26 -1.83 -12.52
N VAL A 79 2.27 -2.49 -11.93
CA VAL A 79 0.99 -1.86 -11.54
C VAL A 79 0.84 -1.94 -10.04
N VAL A 80 0.42 -0.82 -9.43
CA VAL A 80 -0.06 -0.79 -8.04
C VAL A 80 -1.56 -0.54 -8.07
N ILE A 81 -2.32 -1.44 -7.47
CA ILE A 81 -3.77 -1.37 -7.36
C ILE A 81 -4.19 -1.28 -5.90
N ALA A 82 -5.15 -0.42 -5.60
CA ALA A 82 -5.76 -0.29 -4.29
C ALA A 82 -7.25 -0.01 -4.48
N ASP A 83 -8.00 0.13 -3.38
CA ASP A 83 -9.37 0.63 -3.48
C ASP A 83 -9.35 2.03 -4.09
N ALA A 84 -9.69 2.14 -5.38
CA ALA A 84 -9.64 3.39 -6.11
C ALA A 84 -10.95 4.19 -6.05
N GLY A 85 -11.97 3.71 -5.32
CA GLY A 85 -13.31 4.32 -5.29
C GLY A 85 -13.86 4.54 -6.70
N GLU A 86 -14.28 5.77 -7.01
CA GLU A 86 -14.73 6.19 -8.35
C GLU A 86 -13.66 6.03 -9.45
N GLY A 87 -12.38 5.90 -9.07
CA GLY A 87 -11.28 5.60 -9.97
C GLY A 87 -11.33 4.20 -10.58
N PHE A 88 -12.09 3.26 -10.00
CA PHE A 88 -12.35 1.93 -10.56
C PHE A 88 -13.37 1.95 -11.70
N SER A 89 -13.04 2.71 -12.75
CA SER A 89 -13.74 2.63 -14.02
C SER A 89 -13.15 1.53 -14.90
N TYR A 90 -13.97 0.97 -15.80
CA TYR A 90 -13.51 0.03 -16.83
C TYR A 90 -12.31 0.58 -17.61
N GLN A 91 -12.34 1.87 -17.95
CA GLN A 91 -11.25 2.52 -18.68
C GLN A 91 -9.93 2.48 -17.91
N ASN A 92 -9.95 2.78 -16.61
CA ASN A 92 -8.75 2.79 -15.78
C ASN A 92 -8.23 1.38 -15.48
N MET A 93 -9.14 0.43 -15.22
CA MET A 93 -8.78 -0.98 -15.10
C MET A 93 -8.15 -1.53 -16.37
N ASN A 94 -8.75 -1.22 -17.53
CA ASN A 94 -8.22 -1.68 -18.81
C ASN A 94 -6.84 -1.08 -19.12
N LYS A 95 -6.59 0.18 -18.74
CA LYS A 95 -5.25 0.79 -18.83
C LYS A 95 -4.23 0.04 -17.96
N ALA A 96 -4.57 -0.22 -16.70
CA ALA A 96 -3.71 -0.99 -15.80
C ALA A 96 -3.43 -2.40 -16.36
N PHE A 97 -4.45 -3.06 -16.90
CA PHE A 97 -4.31 -4.36 -17.55
C PHE A 97 -3.40 -4.29 -18.80
N GLN A 98 -3.57 -3.29 -19.66
CA GLN A 98 -2.73 -3.08 -20.84
C GLN A 98 -1.25 -2.89 -20.46
N VAL A 99 -0.97 -2.12 -19.41
CA VAL A 99 0.40 -1.98 -18.88
C VAL A 99 0.98 -3.34 -18.53
N LEU A 100 0.25 -4.20 -17.80
CA LEU A 100 0.74 -5.54 -17.46
C LEU A 100 1.00 -6.41 -18.71
N MET A 101 0.12 -6.33 -19.70
CA MET A 101 0.24 -7.13 -20.93
C MET A 101 1.43 -6.73 -21.81
N GLU A 102 1.92 -5.50 -21.70
CA GLU A 102 3.08 -5.00 -22.44
C GLU A 102 4.42 -5.34 -21.77
N LEU A 103 4.40 -5.81 -20.51
CA LEU A 103 5.61 -6.15 -19.76
C LEU A 103 6.01 -7.60 -19.99
N GLU A 104 7.31 -7.82 -20.26
CA GLU A 104 7.88 -9.17 -20.33
C GLU A 104 7.78 -9.92 -18.99
N ASN A 105 7.96 -9.17 -17.88
CA ASN A 105 7.87 -9.69 -16.51
C ASN A 105 6.87 -8.82 -15.73
N PRO A 106 5.56 -9.09 -15.84
CA PRO A 106 4.53 -8.26 -15.21
C PRO A 106 4.58 -8.39 -13.69
N VAL A 107 4.60 -7.24 -13.00
CA VAL A 107 4.51 -7.15 -11.53
C VAL A 107 3.23 -6.41 -11.16
N LEU A 108 2.37 -7.05 -10.38
CA LEU A 108 1.16 -6.47 -9.81
C LEU A 108 1.27 -6.43 -8.29
N ILE A 109 1.11 -5.26 -7.70
CA ILE A 109 1.10 -5.04 -6.25
C ILE A 109 -0.28 -4.56 -5.83
N SER A 110 -0.91 -5.24 -4.87
CA SER A 110 -2.17 -4.80 -4.28
C SER A 110 -1.96 -4.29 -2.85
N LEU A 111 -2.58 -3.17 -2.49
CA LEU A 111 -2.54 -2.59 -1.12
C LEU A 111 -3.56 -3.23 -0.16
N GLY A 112 -4.42 -4.11 -0.65
CA GLY A 112 -5.41 -4.82 0.14
C GLY A 112 -5.86 -6.12 -0.52
N LYS A 113 -6.52 -6.98 0.26
CA LYS A 113 -7.08 -8.24 -0.20
C LYS A 113 -8.52 -8.34 0.31
N GLY A 114 -9.46 -8.60 -0.59
CA GLY A 114 -10.84 -8.96 -0.25
C GLY A 114 -10.94 -10.44 0.16
N PRO A 115 -11.92 -10.85 0.97
CA PRO A 115 -12.09 -12.24 1.41
C PRO A 115 -12.23 -13.26 0.26
N THR A 116 -12.60 -12.83 -0.94
CA THR A 116 -12.82 -13.67 -2.12
C THR A 116 -11.57 -13.90 -2.98
N ASP A 117 -10.46 -13.19 -2.70
CA ASP A 117 -9.25 -13.23 -3.53
C ASP A 117 -8.38 -14.48 -3.25
N GLU A 118 -8.83 -15.37 -2.35
CA GLU A 118 -8.09 -16.56 -1.90
C GLU A 118 -8.08 -17.73 -2.91
N HIS A 119 -9.02 -17.76 -3.86
CA HIS A 119 -9.24 -18.92 -4.72
C HIS A 119 -9.40 -18.56 -6.20
N HIS A 120 -8.53 -17.69 -6.74
CA HIS A 120 -8.52 -17.48 -8.19
C HIS A 120 -7.91 -18.70 -8.91
N PRO A 121 -8.59 -19.31 -9.90
CA PRO A 121 -8.18 -20.58 -10.50
C PRO A 121 -6.84 -20.51 -11.24
N GLU A 122 -6.49 -19.34 -11.79
CA GLU A 122 -5.33 -19.16 -12.67
C GLU A 122 -4.33 -18.10 -12.20
N VAL A 123 -4.67 -17.31 -11.18
CA VAL A 123 -3.84 -16.18 -10.72
C VAL A 123 -3.42 -16.45 -9.28
N LYS A 124 -2.12 -16.59 -9.06
CA LYS A 124 -1.53 -16.74 -7.73
C LYS A 124 -0.61 -15.55 -7.50
N ALA A 125 -0.78 -14.82 -6.40
CA ALA A 125 0.21 -13.80 -6.04
C ALA A 125 1.53 -14.47 -5.63
N ASP A 126 2.64 -13.79 -5.94
CA ASP A 126 3.99 -14.22 -5.61
C ASP A 126 4.30 -14.14 -4.10
N GLY A 127 3.43 -13.49 -3.33
CA GLY A 127 3.55 -13.40 -1.88
C GLY A 127 2.29 -12.83 -1.24
N TYR A 128 2.01 -13.29 -0.02
CA TYR A 128 0.97 -12.76 0.86
C TYR A 128 1.55 -12.57 2.26
N VAL A 129 0.88 -11.74 3.05
CA VAL A 129 1.03 -11.69 4.50
C VAL A 129 -0.33 -12.02 5.08
N ASP A 130 -0.41 -13.08 5.88
CA ASP A 130 -1.69 -13.65 6.31
C ASP A 130 -2.31 -12.87 7.47
N ASN A 131 -1.53 -11.97 8.07
CA ASN A 131 -2.00 -11.10 9.14
C ASN A 131 -1.12 -9.86 9.29
N LEU A 132 -1.67 -8.89 10.02
CA LEU A 132 -1.02 -7.62 10.31
C LEU A 132 0.31 -7.79 11.06
N ALA A 133 0.48 -8.86 11.84
CA ALA A 133 1.71 -9.10 12.58
C ALA A 133 2.87 -9.53 11.65
N GLU A 134 2.60 -10.35 10.63
CA GLU A 134 3.58 -10.70 9.59
C GLU A 134 3.94 -9.50 8.71
N ALA A 135 2.94 -8.69 8.33
CA ALA A 135 3.17 -7.45 7.61
C ALA A 135 4.08 -6.50 8.43
N VAL A 136 3.80 -6.36 9.72
CA VAL A 136 4.61 -5.57 10.64
C VAL A 136 6.00 -6.18 10.81
N ALA A 137 6.15 -7.50 10.89
CA ALA A 137 7.45 -8.16 11.00
C ALA A 137 8.33 -7.89 9.76
N LEU A 138 7.76 -7.96 8.56
CA LEU A 138 8.46 -7.59 7.33
C LEU A 138 8.88 -6.13 7.34
N LEU A 139 8.00 -5.22 7.77
CA LEU A 139 8.34 -3.80 7.85
C LEU A 139 9.41 -3.49 8.90
N LEU A 140 9.38 -4.20 10.04
CA LEU A 140 10.38 -4.05 11.10
C LEU A 140 11.75 -4.60 10.69
N GLN A 141 11.83 -5.66 9.86
CA GLN A 141 13.11 -6.14 9.30
C GLN A 141 13.84 -5.07 8.47
N HIS A 142 13.14 -4.03 8.03
CA HIS A 142 13.67 -2.96 7.19
C HIS A 142 13.68 -1.59 7.89
N ALA A 143 13.19 -1.49 9.13
CA ALA A 143 13.16 -0.25 9.91
C ALA A 143 14.48 0.06 10.65
N ASP A 144 15.41 -0.91 10.71
CA ASP A 144 16.70 -0.81 11.39
C ASP A 144 17.91 -0.73 10.40
N LYS A 145 17.67 -0.36 9.13
CA LYS A 145 18.73 -0.13 8.13
C LYS A 145 18.83 1.33 7.70
#